data_AF-A0A964NFQ9-F1
#
_entry.id   AF-A0A964NFQ9-F1
#
_cell.length_a   1.000
_cell.length_b   1.000
_cell.length_c   1.000
_cell.angle_alpha   90.00
_cell.angle_beta   90.00
_cell.angle_gamma   90.00
#
_symmetry.space_group_name_H-M   'P 1'
#
loop_
_entity.id
_entity.type
_entity.pdbx_description
1 polymer ?
#
loop_
_entity_poly.entity_id
_entity_poly.type
_entity_poly.pdbx_seq_one_letter_code
_entity_poly.pdbx_strand_id
1 'polypeptide(L)'
;MKLYPTAASLTFAVWSITLTNACTDDVPGLAQVSCLRETCAADAASDAPKTDACVAAGETCNGMDDDCDGLTDESFPEAGACGPSMGECQSGTRSCVSGLLTCDVAFGPADETCNGQDDDCDGLTDEESVDEGAACGPPQGSCPAPTDLCMAGALVCPAAPVPSREACNGLDDDCDGAVDETLATVGDPCGSATGVCLPGRRVCLDGVFVCDGEHPPTPELCNALDDDCDGNLDEGPAQVGEPCGEPEACGGALFTCEAGQLLCVGGPGPGEELCNGRDDDCDGRLDEADPMAGGPCGEEVGECEFGELRCVAGSILCFLGVSPVDEVCDLLDNDCDGRSDEDDASPGVSICPGLGESCAGAANCGPGGLCLNDFGQRYCTARCDGVGDCEGGFVCDDFGEDRLCRRDYPACDRDAQCEAGDQCAFIPGRSPDRVGAECRPPREGGLPFDAPCGGELGICANSLCLGPANHCSQLCGASEECPAGARCLRTPYVLENGMRVEIGLCLPGCTGDADCDANRVCQYDLAMLQEGLVGACDARRDGAAVGEPCNLGAMPPQRCDHAYCRRVGDERYCTQGCVTADDCLPTWTCEPQDFQTSAGPFSLGICQRP
;
A
#
# COMPACT_ATOMS: atom_id res chain seq x y z
N MET A 1 -18.89 1.86 51.24
CA MET A 1 -19.09 2.20 49.81
C MET A 1 -19.44 3.68 49.70
N LYS A 2 -19.06 4.27 48.56
CA LYS A 2 -18.88 5.70 48.29
C LYS A 2 -20.11 6.57 48.59
N LEU A 3 -19.86 7.69 49.25
CA LEU A 3 -20.70 8.88 49.32
C LEU A 3 -20.09 9.94 48.39
N TYR A 4 -20.93 10.60 47.59
CA TYR A 4 -20.59 11.80 46.82
C TYR A 4 -20.41 13.01 47.75
N PRO A 5 -19.50 13.96 47.45
CA PRO A 5 -19.58 15.29 48.02
C PRO A 5 -19.96 16.35 46.99
N THR A 6 -20.89 17.21 47.43
CA THR A 6 -21.24 18.52 46.91
C THR A 6 -20.14 19.55 47.18
N ALA A 7 -20.06 20.55 46.30
CA ALA A 7 -19.10 21.64 46.29
C ALA A 7 -19.26 22.59 47.49
N ALA A 8 -18.13 23.09 48.00
CA ALA A 8 -18.04 24.27 48.85
C ALA A 8 -16.76 25.07 48.51
N SER A 9 -16.95 26.38 48.40
CA SER A 9 -16.03 27.41 47.94
C SER A 9 -14.67 27.47 48.64
N LEU A 10 -13.62 27.77 47.89
CA LEU A 10 -12.32 28.21 48.42
C LEU A 10 -11.77 29.40 47.63
N THR A 11 -11.63 30.51 48.34
CA THR A 11 -10.92 31.74 47.99
C THR A 11 -9.42 31.49 47.77
N PHE A 12 -8.84 32.00 46.68
CA PHE A 12 -7.39 32.01 46.46
C PHE A 12 -6.81 33.43 46.63
N ALA A 13 -5.87 33.54 47.57
CA ALA A 13 -4.92 34.64 47.68
C ALA A 13 -3.66 34.29 46.88
N VAL A 14 -3.17 35.24 46.09
CA VAL A 14 -1.98 35.12 45.23
C VAL A 14 -0.72 35.43 46.05
N TRP A 15 0.26 34.51 46.03
CA TRP A 15 1.66 34.79 46.37
C TRP A 15 2.58 34.20 45.29
N SER A 16 3.53 35.02 44.85
CA SER A 16 4.44 34.84 43.73
C SER A 16 5.54 33.79 43.97
N ILE A 17 5.93 33.06 42.93
CA ILE A 17 7.18 32.28 42.88
C ILE A 17 7.94 32.62 41.59
N THR A 18 9.16 33.13 41.75
CA THR A 18 10.22 33.29 40.75
C THR A 18 10.81 31.94 40.35
N LEU A 19 10.96 31.67 39.05
CA LEU A 19 11.72 30.52 38.51
C LEU A 19 13.03 30.99 37.88
N THR A 20 14.13 30.43 38.36
CA THR A 20 15.47 30.47 37.78
C THR A 20 15.66 29.34 36.77
N ASN A 21 16.26 29.66 35.62
CA ASN A 21 16.65 28.74 34.54
C ASN A 21 17.65 27.67 34.99
N ALA A 22 17.35 26.41 34.71
CA ALA A 22 18.32 25.35 34.44
C ALA A 22 17.63 24.15 33.78
N CYS A 23 17.98 23.83 32.53
CA CYS A 23 17.85 22.47 31.99
C CYS A 23 19.11 22.15 31.18
N THR A 24 19.67 20.98 31.49
CA THR A 24 20.86 20.32 30.93
C THR A 24 20.46 19.39 29.77
N ASP A 25 21.44 19.13 28.88
CA ASP A 25 21.35 18.39 27.62
C ASP A 25 21.12 16.86 27.71
N ASP A 26 20.82 16.30 26.51
CA ASP A 26 21.09 14.94 25.97
C ASP A 26 19.97 13.86 26.01
N VAL A 27 19.10 13.73 24.98
CA VAL A 27 19.08 12.93 23.68
C VAL A 27 18.21 11.65 23.73
N PRO A 28 17.71 11.03 22.61
CA PRO A 28 17.47 11.49 21.21
C PRO A 28 16.12 11.03 20.56
N GLY A 29 15.66 11.72 19.49
CA GLY A 29 14.74 11.13 18.47
C GLY A 29 13.80 12.06 17.71
N LEU A 30 14.18 12.45 16.46
CA LEU A 30 13.39 13.07 15.36
C LEU A 30 12.92 14.54 15.59
N ALA A 31 13.24 15.57 14.80
CA ALA A 31 13.88 15.73 13.50
C ALA A 31 14.76 17.01 13.50
N GLN A 32 15.88 16.96 12.77
CA GLN A 32 16.90 18.01 12.72
C GLN A 32 16.50 19.17 11.81
N VAL A 33 16.47 20.40 12.34
CA VAL A 33 16.83 21.58 11.55
C VAL A 33 18.33 21.79 11.73
N SER A 34 19.05 21.51 10.65
CA SER A 34 20.50 21.66 10.55
C SER A 34 20.88 23.14 10.59
N CYS A 35 21.64 23.53 11.61
CA CYS A 35 22.54 24.66 11.50
C CYS A 35 23.85 24.17 10.88
N LEU A 36 24.08 24.46 9.61
CA LEU A 36 25.43 24.50 9.04
C LEU A 36 25.58 25.69 8.10
N ARG A 37 26.54 26.54 8.49
CA ARG A 37 27.23 27.56 7.69
C ARG A 37 27.95 26.93 6.49
N GLU A 38 27.97 27.63 5.36
CA GLU A 38 29.07 27.75 4.36
C GLU A 38 28.82 29.06 3.57
N THR A 39 29.53 30.17 3.85
CA THR A 39 30.80 30.69 3.26
C THR A 39 30.73 31.23 1.82
N CYS A 40 31.00 32.54 1.65
CA CYS A 40 31.89 33.21 0.67
C CYS A 40 31.74 34.74 0.90
N ALA A 41 32.69 35.50 1.45
CA ALA A 41 34.03 35.89 0.98
C ALA A 41 34.08 37.33 0.43
N ALA A 42 34.98 38.12 1.05
CA ALA A 42 35.73 39.30 0.59
C ALA A 42 35.09 40.72 0.52
N ASP A 43 35.69 41.58 1.38
CA ASP A 43 36.05 43.00 1.24
C ASP A 43 34.93 44.05 1.02
N ALA A 44 34.77 45.15 1.79
CA ALA A 44 35.68 45.88 2.68
C ALA A 44 34.93 46.66 3.79
N ALA A 45 35.67 46.96 4.86
CA ALA A 45 35.40 47.82 6.04
C ALA A 45 34.64 49.14 5.79
N SER A 46 33.95 49.77 6.76
CA SER A 46 33.82 49.54 8.22
C SER A 46 32.77 50.49 8.84
N ASP A 47 32.20 50.04 9.96
CA ASP A 47 31.39 50.76 10.98
C ASP A 47 29.88 50.91 10.75
N ALA A 48 29.15 50.13 11.56
CA ALA A 48 27.72 49.77 11.48
C ALA A 48 26.73 50.82 12.02
N PRO A 49 25.47 50.83 11.53
CA PRO A 49 24.30 51.22 12.30
C PRO A 49 23.67 49.99 12.99
N LYS A 50 23.20 50.13 14.23
CA LYS A 50 22.31 49.16 14.87
C LYS A 50 20.90 49.31 14.27
N THR A 51 20.43 48.29 13.56
CA THR A 51 19.01 48.06 13.25
C THR A 51 18.67 46.64 13.69
N ASP A 52 17.97 46.50 14.81
CA ASP A 52 17.33 45.24 15.18
C ASP A 52 16.11 45.03 14.26
N ALA A 53 15.98 43.81 13.76
CA ALA A 53 15.09 43.39 12.69
C ALA A 53 13.65 43.20 13.18
N CYS A 54 12.71 43.95 12.61
CA CYS A 54 11.28 43.66 12.65
C CYS A 54 10.95 42.85 11.38
N VAL A 55 10.30 41.68 11.53
CA VAL A 55 9.95 40.77 10.42
C VAL A 55 8.47 40.92 10.17
N ALA A 56 8.11 41.59 9.07
CA ALA A 56 6.71 41.93 8.76
C ALA A 56 5.82 40.67 8.70
N ALA A 57 4.86 40.59 9.62
CA ALA A 57 3.73 39.68 9.66
C ALA A 57 2.42 40.47 9.46
N GLY A 58 1.27 39.82 9.30
CA GLY A 58 -0.01 40.55 9.24
C GLY A 58 -0.44 41.01 10.65
N GLU A 59 -0.92 42.25 10.76
CA GLU A 59 -1.35 42.86 12.03
C GLU A 59 -2.36 42.00 12.79
N THR A 60 -2.14 41.83 14.10
CA THR A 60 -3.09 41.20 15.03
C THR A 60 -3.33 42.16 16.17
N CYS A 61 -4.57 42.31 16.65
CA CYS A 61 -4.89 43.20 17.79
C CYS A 61 -4.20 42.73 19.09
N ASN A 62 -2.93 43.12 19.27
CA ASN A 62 -2.06 42.70 20.36
C ASN A 62 -1.21 43.87 20.91
N GLY A 63 -1.35 45.07 20.34
CA GLY A 63 -0.63 46.26 20.75
C GLY A 63 0.82 46.34 20.27
N MET A 64 1.20 45.51 19.30
CA MET A 64 2.50 45.52 18.62
C MET A 64 2.33 45.90 17.15
N ASP A 65 3.37 46.52 16.60
CA ASP A 65 3.53 46.79 15.18
C ASP A 65 4.14 45.54 14.54
N ASP A 66 3.29 44.59 14.15
CA ASP A 66 3.68 43.25 13.68
C ASP A 66 4.14 43.31 12.21
N ASP A 67 3.65 44.28 11.43
CA ASP A 67 4.01 44.49 10.03
C ASP A 67 5.12 45.54 9.81
N CYS A 68 5.52 46.22 10.88
CA CYS A 68 6.64 47.14 10.98
C CYS A 68 6.45 48.44 10.17
N ASP A 69 5.21 48.86 9.91
CA ASP A 69 4.89 50.07 9.16
C ASP A 69 4.92 51.37 10.00
N GLY A 70 5.06 51.24 11.31
CA GLY A 70 5.12 52.33 12.28
C GLY A 70 3.77 52.77 12.83
N LEU A 71 2.68 52.10 12.46
CA LEU A 71 1.38 52.16 13.10
C LEU A 71 1.21 50.92 13.99
N THR A 72 0.10 50.80 14.68
CA THR A 72 -0.12 49.68 15.63
C THR A 72 -1.57 49.30 15.52
N ASP A 73 -1.84 48.03 15.21
CA ASP A 73 -3.17 47.45 15.10
C ASP A 73 -4.12 48.21 14.13
N GLU A 74 -3.65 48.72 12.99
CA GLU A 74 -4.47 49.51 12.04
C GLU A 74 -5.15 48.69 10.93
N SER A 75 -4.69 47.46 10.69
CA SER A 75 -5.18 46.62 9.57
C SER A 75 -5.38 45.13 9.92
N PHE A 76 -5.91 44.86 11.13
CA PHE A 76 -6.09 43.50 11.67
C PHE A 76 -7.30 42.70 11.08
N PRO A 77 -7.19 41.37 10.93
CA PRO A 77 -8.22 40.51 10.31
C PRO A 77 -9.59 40.48 11.00
N GLU A 78 -9.66 40.66 12.33
CA GLU A 78 -10.92 40.61 13.09
C GLU A 78 -11.75 41.91 13.02
N ALA A 79 -11.35 42.90 12.20
CA ALA A 79 -12.14 44.09 11.97
C ALA A 79 -13.48 43.75 11.27
N GLY A 80 -14.60 44.09 11.89
CA GLY A 80 -15.94 43.78 11.37
C GLY A 80 -17.07 43.99 12.37
N ALA A 81 -18.29 43.61 11.98
CA ALA A 81 -19.47 43.71 12.85
C ALA A 81 -19.39 42.75 14.05
N CYS A 82 -19.96 43.13 15.19
CA CYS A 82 -20.04 42.32 16.40
C CYS A 82 -21.32 42.62 17.20
N GLY A 83 -21.66 41.76 18.15
CA GLY A 83 -22.90 41.86 18.94
C GLY A 83 -24.14 41.28 18.25
N PRO A 84 -25.19 40.93 19.02
CA PRO A 84 -26.46 40.46 18.49
C PRO A 84 -27.20 41.57 17.73
N SER A 85 -28.09 41.18 16.82
CA SER A 85 -28.97 42.08 16.06
C SER A 85 -30.45 41.65 16.17
N MET A 86 -30.77 40.98 17.27
CA MET A 86 -32.10 40.49 17.63
C MET A 86 -32.67 41.39 18.73
N GLY A 87 -33.99 41.53 18.78
CA GLY A 87 -34.66 42.45 19.72
C GLY A 87 -34.30 43.92 19.49
N GLU A 88 -34.13 44.65 20.60
CA GLU A 88 -33.71 46.06 20.62
C GLU A 88 -32.18 46.23 20.49
N CYS A 89 -31.40 45.14 20.46
CA CYS A 89 -29.95 45.19 20.30
C CYS A 89 -29.51 45.61 18.89
N GLN A 90 -28.50 46.48 18.83
CA GLN A 90 -27.85 46.90 17.58
C GLN A 90 -26.47 46.27 17.44
N SER A 91 -26.19 45.72 16.25
CA SER A 91 -24.85 45.25 15.93
C SER A 91 -23.85 46.42 15.92
N GLY A 92 -22.74 46.21 16.63
CA GLY A 92 -21.63 47.13 16.79
C GLY A 92 -20.48 46.86 15.83
N THR A 93 -19.40 47.61 15.97
CA THR A 93 -18.16 47.41 15.20
C THR A 93 -17.02 47.03 16.14
N ARG A 94 -16.20 46.07 15.72
CA ARG A 94 -14.98 45.66 16.43
C ARG A 94 -13.89 46.71 16.23
N SER A 95 -13.41 47.26 17.33
CA SER A 95 -12.30 48.22 17.38
C SER A 95 -11.17 47.60 18.21
N CYS A 96 -9.92 47.74 17.76
CA CYS A 96 -8.77 47.40 18.61
C CYS A 96 -8.40 48.63 19.45
N VAL A 97 -8.52 48.52 20.77
CA VAL A 97 -8.16 49.60 21.69
C VAL A 97 -7.14 49.07 22.68
N SER A 98 -5.88 49.52 22.55
CA SER A 98 -4.77 49.11 23.42
C SER A 98 -4.52 47.58 23.44
N GLY A 99 -4.50 46.94 22.27
CA GLY A 99 -4.26 45.50 22.14
C GLY A 99 -5.41 44.61 22.63
N LEU A 100 -6.59 45.18 22.85
CA LEU A 100 -7.81 44.43 23.19
C LEU A 100 -8.92 44.69 22.17
N LEU A 101 -9.42 43.60 21.59
CA LEU A 101 -10.56 43.63 20.69
C LEU A 101 -11.82 44.00 21.48
N THR A 102 -12.35 45.19 21.22
CA THR A 102 -13.56 45.72 21.87
C THR A 102 -14.70 45.76 20.86
N CYS A 103 -15.92 45.46 21.30
CA CYS A 103 -17.11 45.59 20.48
C CYS A 103 -17.89 46.84 20.89
N ASP A 104 -17.88 47.87 20.05
CA ASP A 104 -18.62 49.11 20.31
C ASP A 104 -20.06 48.96 19.81
N VAL A 105 -20.98 48.59 20.70
CA VAL A 105 -22.44 48.56 20.46
C VAL A 105 -23.12 49.78 21.06
N ALA A 106 -24.17 50.30 20.40
CA ALA A 106 -24.96 51.41 20.92
C ALA A 106 -25.98 50.97 21.99
N PHE A 107 -26.53 49.76 21.84
CA PHE A 107 -27.47 49.11 22.77
C PHE A 107 -27.09 47.62 22.85
N GLY A 108 -26.73 47.18 24.06
CA GLY A 108 -26.36 45.80 24.36
C GLY A 108 -27.40 45.13 25.29
N PRO A 109 -27.25 43.83 25.56
CA PRO A 109 -28.22 43.04 26.32
C PRO A 109 -28.35 43.54 27.78
N ALA A 110 -29.58 43.59 28.29
CA ALA A 110 -29.97 43.99 29.64
C ALA A 110 -30.89 42.94 30.28
N ASP A 111 -31.13 42.98 31.60
CA ASP A 111 -32.04 42.02 32.25
C ASP A 111 -33.49 42.23 31.78
N GLU A 112 -34.21 41.13 31.52
CA GLU A 112 -35.61 41.11 31.09
C GLU A 112 -36.54 41.80 32.10
N THR A 113 -37.41 42.66 31.59
CA THR A 113 -38.51 43.27 32.33
C THR A 113 -39.80 42.99 31.60
N CYS A 114 -40.88 42.63 32.30
CA CYS A 114 -42.17 42.28 31.69
C CYS A 114 -42.82 43.47 30.95
N ASN A 115 -42.39 43.73 29.72
CA ASN A 115 -42.68 44.94 28.96
C ASN A 115 -42.98 44.65 27.46
N GLY A 116 -42.87 43.40 27.03
CA GLY A 116 -43.12 42.95 25.67
C GLY A 116 -41.95 43.13 24.71
N GLN A 117 -40.73 43.32 25.23
CA GLN A 117 -39.49 43.44 24.45
C GLN A 117 -38.48 42.38 24.90
N ASP A 118 -37.59 42.02 23.97
CA ASP A 118 -36.42 41.16 24.16
C ASP A 118 -35.26 42.10 24.56
N ASP A 119 -35.13 42.36 25.87
CA ASP A 119 -34.17 43.29 26.47
C ASP A 119 -32.76 42.66 26.56
N ASP A 120 -32.68 41.35 26.69
CA ASP A 120 -31.44 40.57 26.81
C ASP A 120 -30.95 39.99 25.47
N CYS A 121 -31.77 40.10 24.43
CA CYS A 121 -31.47 39.76 23.05
C CYS A 121 -31.13 38.28 22.83
N ASP A 122 -31.71 37.38 23.63
CA ASP A 122 -31.61 35.93 23.46
C ASP A 122 -32.63 35.36 22.45
N GLY A 123 -33.61 36.18 22.04
CA GLY A 123 -34.65 35.84 21.07
C GLY A 123 -35.97 35.34 21.67
N LEU A 124 -36.09 35.32 23.00
CA LEU A 124 -37.35 35.19 23.72
C LEU A 124 -37.86 36.59 24.11
N THR A 125 -38.98 36.68 24.80
CA THR A 125 -39.57 37.97 25.18
C THR A 125 -40.22 37.80 26.53
N ASP A 126 -39.80 38.63 27.49
CA ASP A 126 -40.27 38.64 28.87
C ASP A 126 -40.07 37.30 29.60
N GLU A 127 -39.00 36.55 29.29
CA GLU A 127 -38.60 35.37 30.04
C GLU A 127 -37.90 35.74 31.34
N GLU A 128 -38.18 35.00 32.43
CA GLU A 128 -37.52 35.19 33.72
C GLU A 128 -37.50 36.67 34.19
N SER A 129 -38.56 37.42 33.90
CA SER A 129 -38.58 38.87 34.13
C SER A 129 -38.35 39.20 35.60
N VAL A 130 -37.45 40.14 35.86
CA VAL A 130 -36.99 40.45 37.22
C VAL A 130 -38.07 41.06 38.12
N ASP A 131 -39.21 41.45 37.56
CA ASP A 131 -40.35 42.06 38.21
C ASP A 131 -41.52 41.11 38.51
N GLU A 132 -41.38 39.80 38.24
CA GLU A 132 -42.35 38.76 38.60
C GLU A 132 -42.27 38.31 40.08
N GLY A 133 -43.32 37.64 40.57
CA GLY A 133 -43.32 36.94 41.86
C GLY A 133 -43.60 37.82 43.09
N ALA A 134 -43.84 39.12 42.92
CA ALA A 134 -44.29 40.00 43.99
C ALA A 134 -45.75 39.68 44.39
N ALA A 135 -46.06 39.72 45.68
CA ALA A 135 -47.44 39.52 46.16
C ALA A 135 -48.34 40.70 45.75
N CYS A 136 -49.44 40.41 45.06
CA CYS A 136 -50.26 41.41 44.38
C CYS A 136 -51.71 41.52 44.94
N GLY A 137 -52.04 40.70 45.95
CA GLY A 137 -53.34 40.71 46.64
C GLY A 137 -53.28 40.23 48.11
N PRO A 138 -54.38 40.36 48.88
CA PRO A 138 -54.42 39.86 50.26
C PRO A 138 -54.54 38.32 50.31
N PRO A 139 -53.93 37.64 51.31
CA PRO A 139 -54.12 36.21 51.53
C PRO A 139 -55.56 35.91 52.01
N GLN A 140 -56.08 34.71 51.69
CA GLN A 140 -57.35 34.19 52.21
C GLN A 140 -57.09 33.07 53.22
N GLY A 141 -57.33 33.33 54.51
CA GLY A 141 -57.13 32.32 55.56
C GLY A 141 -55.64 31.93 55.73
N SER A 142 -55.37 30.62 55.83
CA SER A 142 -54.03 30.02 55.82
C SER A 142 -53.39 29.97 54.42
N CYS A 143 -54.16 30.22 53.35
CA CYS A 143 -53.69 30.12 51.97
C CYS A 143 -52.84 31.35 51.55
N PRO A 144 -51.74 31.14 50.79
CA PRO A 144 -50.83 32.20 50.38
C PRO A 144 -51.50 33.25 49.48
N ALA A 145 -50.98 34.48 49.51
CA ALA A 145 -51.41 35.56 48.63
C ALA A 145 -51.04 35.27 47.16
N PRO A 146 -51.85 35.70 46.17
CA PRO A 146 -51.48 35.60 44.76
C PRO A 146 -50.25 36.47 44.47
N THR A 147 -49.42 36.01 43.53
CA THR A 147 -48.23 36.73 43.04
C THR A 147 -48.44 37.22 41.61
N ASP A 148 -47.79 38.32 41.26
CA ASP A 148 -47.77 38.85 39.89
C ASP A 148 -47.13 37.85 38.92
N LEU A 149 -47.74 37.69 37.75
CA LEU A 149 -47.29 36.86 36.63
C LEU A 149 -47.16 37.74 35.38
N CYS A 150 -46.07 37.60 34.62
CA CYS A 150 -45.95 38.23 33.32
C CYS A 150 -46.83 37.50 32.31
N MET A 151 -47.79 38.21 31.74
CA MET A 151 -48.61 37.70 30.65
C MET A 151 -48.73 38.75 29.54
N ALA A 152 -48.14 38.44 28.39
CA ALA A 152 -48.17 39.27 27.18
C ALA A 152 -47.63 40.70 27.40
N GLY A 153 -46.44 40.82 28.00
CA GLY A 153 -45.77 42.11 28.23
C GLY A 153 -46.40 42.97 29.32
N ALA A 154 -47.12 42.36 30.26
CA ALA A 154 -47.66 43.04 31.43
C ALA A 154 -47.78 42.12 32.65
N LEU A 155 -47.46 42.67 33.82
CA LEU A 155 -47.73 42.01 35.10
C LEU A 155 -49.23 41.92 35.35
N VAL A 156 -49.72 40.70 35.55
CA VAL A 156 -51.10 40.35 35.85
C VAL A 156 -51.17 39.71 37.23
N CYS A 157 -52.04 40.25 38.07
CA CYS A 157 -52.36 39.65 39.37
C CYS A 157 -53.55 38.68 39.24
N PRO A 158 -53.36 37.37 39.38
CA PRO A 158 -54.46 36.40 39.33
C PRO A 158 -55.35 36.50 40.58
N ALA A 159 -56.59 36.02 40.47
CA ALA A 159 -57.47 35.91 41.63
C ALA A 159 -56.92 34.89 42.63
N ALA A 160 -57.03 35.20 43.94
CA ALA A 160 -56.66 34.26 44.99
C ALA A 160 -57.46 32.94 44.89
N PRO A 161 -56.86 31.78 45.18
CA PRO A 161 -57.53 30.48 45.14
C PRO A 161 -58.74 30.45 46.09
N VAL A 162 -59.84 29.83 45.63
CA VAL A 162 -61.08 29.67 46.41
C VAL A 162 -60.97 28.39 47.24
N PRO A 163 -61.23 28.41 48.56
CA PRO A 163 -61.18 27.22 49.38
C PRO A 163 -62.17 26.16 48.88
N SER A 164 -61.73 24.91 48.83
CA SER A 164 -62.45 23.77 48.28
C SER A 164 -62.34 22.57 49.22
N ARG A 165 -63.20 21.55 49.07
CA ARG A 165 -63.17 20.39 49.99
C ARG A 165 -61.83 19.65 49.87
N GLU A 166 -61.26 19.28 51.03
CA GLU A 166 -60.09 18.41 51.16
C GLU A 166 -60.07 17.24 50.17
N ALA A 167 -58.98 17.17 49.41
CA ALA A 167 -58.50 16.01 48.71
C ALA A 167 -57.28 15.44 49.44
N CYS A 168 -57.01 14.14 49.29
CA CYS A 168 -55.75 13.56 49.77
C CYS A 168 -54.62 14.01 48.83
N ASN A 169 -54.03 15.18 49.09
CA ASN A 169 -52.99 15.81 48.27
C ASN A 169 -51.89 16.48 49.11
N GLY A 170 -51.98 16.44 50.45
CA GLY A 170 -51.01 17.04 51.35
C GLY A 170 -51.12 18.56 51.45
N LEU A 171 -52.21 19.13 50.96
CA LEU A 171 -52.55 20.56 51.03
C LEU A 171 -53.77 20.77 51.94
N ASP A 172 -53.86 21.98 52.47
CA ASP A 172 -55.03 22.50 53.18
C ASP A 172 -55.93 23.15 52.11
N ASP A 173 -56.78 22.35 51.46
CA ASP A 173 -57.59 22.79 50.32
C ASP A 173 -58.74 23.70 50.75
N ASP A 174 -59.24 23.54 51.97
CA ASP A 174 -60.31 24.37 52.52
C ASP A 174 -59.82 25.55 53.40
N CYS A 175 -58.49 25.67 53.54
CA CYS A 175 -57.77 26.72 54.24
C CYS A 175 -58.16 26.82 55.74
N ASP A 176 -58.49 25.70 56.40
CA ASP A 176 -58.88 25.64 57.82
C ASP A 176 -57.72 25.38 58.81
N GLY A 177 -56.55 25.00 58.28
CA GLY A 177 -55.31 24.77 59.02
C GLY A 177 -55.06 23.32 59.42
N ALA A 178 -55.96 22.39 59.10
CA ALA A 178 -55.66 20.97 59.02
C ALA A 178 -55.30 20.58 57.57
N VAL A 179 -54.73 19.39 57.40
CA VAL A 179 -54.32 18.88 56.09
C VAL A 179 -54.92 17.49 55.94
N ASP A 180 -55.56 17.24 54.81
CA ASP A 180 -56.13 15.95 54.40
C ASP A 180 -57.17 15.38 55.39
N GLU A 181 -57.96 16.22 56.07
CA GLU A 181 -59.00 15.76 57.01
C GLU A 181 -60.37 15.48 56.36
N THR A 182 -61.21 14.70 57.06
CA THR A 182 -62.61 14.42 56.66
C THR A 182 -62.81 13.86 55.23
N LEU A 183 -61.83 13.13 54.73
CA LEU A 183 -61.85 12.43 53.44
C LEU A 183 -62.88 11.29 53.41
N ALA A 184 -63.82 11.33 52.47
CA ALA A 184 -64.97 10.39 52.42
C ALA A 184 -64.60 8.93 52.15
N THR A 185 -63.46 8.67 51.51
CA THR A 185 -63.04 7.34 51.04
C THR A 185 -62.03 6.65 51.98
N VAL A 186 -61.63 7.32 53.06
CA VAL A 186 -60.77 6.71 54.09
C VAL A 186 -61.57 5.64 54.83
N GLY A 187 -61.05 4.41 54.85
CA GLY A 187 -61.66 3.24 55.46
C GLY A 187 -62.37 2.27 54.50
N ASP A 188 -62.53 2.63 53.23
CA ASP A 188 -63.05 1.73 52.20
C ASP A 188 -62.09 0.55 51.96
N PRO A 189 -62.59 -0.65 51.60
CA PRO A 189 -61.72 -1.77 51.25
C PRO A 189 -60.93 -1.48 49.96
N CYS A 190 -59.71 -1.98 49.89
CA CYS A 190 -58.82 -1.89 48.74
C CYS A 190 -57.98 -3.18 48.60
N GLY A 191 -57.33 -3.37 47.46
CA GLY A 191 -56.59 -4.60 47.14
C GLY A 191 -57.48 -5.73 46.60
N SER A 192 -56.87 -6.89 46.33
CA SER A 192 -57.54 -8.11 45.83
C SER A 192 -57.80 -9.11 46.95
N ALA A 193 -58.82 -9.95 46.77
CA ALA A 193 -59.10 -11.12 47.62
C ALA A 193 -58.97 -12.45 46.84
N THR A 194 -58.32 -12.39 45.68
CA THR A 194 -58.04 -13.51 44.79
C THR A 194 -56.65 -14.07 45.10
N GLY A 195 -56.43 -15.38 44.88
CA GLY A 195 -55.14 -16.01 45.11
C GLY A 195 -54.63 -15.92 46.55
N VAL A 196 -53.36 -15.56 46.70
CA VAL A 196 -52.73 -15.34 48.02
C VAL A 196 -52.94 -13.92 48.56
N CYS A 197 -53.51 -13.01 47.76
CA CYS A 197 -53.74 -11.63 48.17
C CYS A 197 -54.75 -11.49 49.31
N LEU A 198 -54.53 -10.46 50.13
CA LEU A 198 -55.41 -10.06 51.21
C LEU A 198 -55.81 -8.60 51.03
N PRO A 199 -57.12 -8.27 51.08
CA PRO A 199 -57.56 -6.89 50.94
C PRO A 199 -57.26 -6.07 52.21
N GLY A 200 -56.88 -4.81 52.02
CA GLY A 200 -56.62 -3.83 53.07
C GLY A 200 -57.70 -2.75 53.17
N ARG A 201 -57.37 -1.62 53.83
CA ARG A 201 -58.23 -0.42 53.95
C ARG A 201 -57.53 0.83 53.47
N ARG A 202 -58.26 1.69 52.75
CA ARG A 202 -57.72 2.95 52.23
C ARG A 202 -57.43 3.92 53.37
N VAL A 203 -56.22 4.43 53.44
CA VAL A 203 -55.81 5.52 54.33
C VAL A 203 -55.11 6.59 53.52
N CYS A 204 -55.24 7.85 53.92
CA CYS A 204 -54.46 8.95 53.34
C CYS A 204 -53.21 9.14 54.22
N LEU A 205 -52.03 8.94 53.63
CA LEU A 205 -50.75 9.19 54.29
C LEU A 205 -49.91 10.07 53.37
N ASP A 206 -49.47 11.21 53.90
CA ASP A 206 -48.62 12.19 53.20
C ASP A 206 -49.17 12.60 51.82
N GLY A 207 -50.48 12.89 51.72
CA GLY A 207 -51.12 13.30 50.46
C GLY A 207 -51.32 12.19 49.43
N VAL A 208 -51.22 10.91 49.81
CA VAL A 208 -51.47 9.77 48.91
C VAL A 208 -52.38 8.73 49.57
N PHE A 209 -53.35 8.22 48.80
CA PHE A 209 -54.14 7.06 49.22
C PHE A 209 -53.29 5.79 49.15
N VAL A 210 -53.07 5.15 50.28
CA VAL A 210 -52.43 3.84 50.38
C VAL A 210 -53.40 2.82 50.95
N CYS A 211 -53.21 1.54 50.62
CA CYS A 211 -54.00 0.45 51.16
C CYS A 211 -53.28 -0.17 52.35
N ASP A 212 -53.68 0.21 53.56
CA ASP A 212 -53.08 -0.31 54.78
C ASP A 212 -53.58 -1.73 55.07
N GLY A 213 -52.63 -2.62 55.38
CA GLY A 213 -52.90 -4.03 55.70
C GLY A 213 -53.19 -4.94 54.51
N GLU A 214 -52.92 -4.52 53.27
CA GLU A 214 -53.01 -5.41 52.10
C GLU A 214 -51.83 -6.38 52.00
N HIS A 215 -52.07 -7.54 51.40
CA HIS A 215 -51.01 -8.35 50.81
C HIS A 215 -51.08 -8.13 49.28
N PRO A 216 -50.19 -7.30 48.71
CA PRO A 216 -50.28 -6.88 47.32
C PRO A 216 -49.89 -8.02 46.38
N PRO A 217 -50.37 -7.99 45.12
CA PRO A 217 -49.96 -8.96 44.10
C PRO A 217 -48.46 -8.86 43.81
N THR A 218 -47.82 -10.00 43.63
CA THR A 218 -46.41 -10.16 43.26
C THR A 218 -46.28 -10.94 41.94
N PRO A 219 -45.18 -10.80 41.18
CA PRO A 219 -45.02 -11.57 39.95
C PRO A 219 -45.10 -13.09 40.19
N GLU A 220 -45.74 -13.79 39.26
CA GLU A 220 -45.92 -15.24 39.32
C GLU A 220 -44.59 -15.99 39.54
N LEU A 221 -44.60 -16.87 40.54
CA LEU A 221 -43.57 -17.88 40.76
C LEU A 221 -44.15 -19.23 40.35
N CYS A 222 -43.30 -20.15 39.88
CA CYS A 222 -43.76 -21.50 39.58
C CYS A 222 -43.90 -22.30 40.89
N ASN A 223 -45.01 -22.13 41.61
CA ASN A 223 -45.24 -22.66 42.94
C ASN A 223 -46.68 -23.19 43.17
N ALA A 224 -47.52 -23.21 42.12
CA ALA A 224 -48.94 -23.57 42.15
C ALA A 224 -49.81 -22.66 43.03
N LEU A 225 -49.39 -21.41 43.23
CA LEU A 225 -50.16 -20.32 43.83
C LEU A 225 -50.43 -19.24 42.78
N ASP A 226 -51.42 -18.41 43.06
CA ASP A 226 -51.80 -17.24 42.27
C ASP A 226 -51.21 -16.04 43.02
N ASP A 227 -49.95 -15.72 42.70
CA ASP A 227 -49.12 -14.73 43.37
C ASP A 227 -49.46 -13.31 42.91
N ASP A 228 -49.90 -13.15 41.66
CA ASP A 228 -50.29 -11.88 41.05
C ASP A 228 -51.80 -11.58 41.17
N CYS A 229 -52.56 -12.56 41.66
CA CYS A 229 -53.96 -12.47 42.05
C CYS A 229 -54.91 -12.14 40.88
N ASP A 230 -54.56 -12.54 39.66
CA ASP A 230 -55.39 -12.42 38.46
C ASP A 230 -56.43 -13.54 38.31
N GLY A 231 -56.29 -14.62 39.10
CA GLY A 231 -57.18 -15.77 39.14
C GLY A 231 -56.71 -16.99 38.32
N ASN A 232 -55.55 -16.91 37.69
CA ASN A 232 -54.84 -18.02 37.07
C ASN A 232 -53.70 -18.50 38.00
N LEU A 233 -53.06 -19.62 37.65
CA LEU A 233 -51.97 -20.18 38.42
C LEU A 233 -50.75 -20.30 37.50
N ASP A 234 -49.60 -19.85 37.96
CA ASP A 234 -48.31 -19.99 37.30
C ASP A 234 -48.31 -19.49 35.84
N GLU A 235 -49.05 -18.43 35.50
CA GLU A 235 -49.10 -17.87 34.15
C GLU A 235 -47.94 -16.91 33.87
N GLY A 236 -46.98 -17.40 33.09
CA GLY A 236 -45.78 -16.64 32.76
C GLY A 236 -44.84 -16.38 33.96
N PRO A 237 -44.44 -17.42 34.72
CA PRO A 237 -43.51 -17.23 35.83
C PRO A 237 -42.18 -16.70 35.31
N ALA A 238 -41.59 -15.73 36.00
CA ALA A 238 -40.38 -15.03 35.55
C ALA A 238 -39.16 -15.96 35.36
N GLN A 239 -39.21 -17.16 35.92
CA GLN A 239 -38.15 -18.17 35.86
C GLN A 239 -38.21 -19.04 34.59
N VAL A 240 -39.32 -19.03 33.86
CA VAL A 240 -39.49 -19.83 32.63
C VAL A 240 -38.73 -19.17 31.48
N GLY A 241 -37.91 -19.96 30.78
CA GLY A 241 -37.05 -19.48 29.69
C GLY A 241 -35.67 -18.97 30.14
N GLU A 242 -35.38 -18.97 31.44
CA GLU A 242 -34.02 -18.77 31.94
C GLU A 242 -33.17 -20.05 31.71
N PRO A 243 -31.87 -19.92 31.41
CA PRO A 243 -30.99 -21.06 31.22
C PRO A 243 -30.81 -21.84 32.53
N CYS A 244 -30.76 -23.17 32.41
CA CYS A 244 -30.56 -24.10 33.50
C CYS A 244 -29.58 -25.21 33.11
N GLY A 245 -28.91 -25.80 34.10
CA GLY A 245 -27.79 -26.73 33.88
C GLY A 245 -26.43 -26.03 33.87
N GLU A 246 -25.34 -26.81 33.97
CA GLU A 246 -23.94 -26.36 33.95
C GLU A 246 -23.30 -26.70 32.58
N PRO A 247 -22.12 -26.12 32.29
CA PRO A 247 -21.91 -24.81 31.70
C PRO A 247 -22.19 -24.78 30.18
N GLU A 248 -22.06 -23.60 29.58
CA GLU A 248 -22.40 -23.19 28.21
C GLU A 248 -21.85 -24.04 27.05
N ALA A 249 -21.09 -25.10 27.31
CA ALA A 249 -20.39 -25.92 26.32
C ALA A 249 -21.32 -26.78 25.44
N CYS A 250 -22.37 -27.38 26.02
CA CYS A 250 -23.23 -28.35 25.32
C CYS A 250 -24.60 -27.79 24.87
N GLY A 251 -24.82 -26.49 24.98
CA GLY A 251 -26.08 -25.84 24.64
C GLY A 251 -27.09 -25.96 25.78
N GLY A 252 -27.37 -24.81 26.41
CA GLY A 252 -28.15 -24.72 27.64
C GLY A 252 -29.55 -25.33 27.53
N ALA A 253 -29.96 -26.00 28.61
CA ALA A 253 -31.36 -26.34 28.85
C ALA A 253 -32.11 -25.08 29.32
N LEU A 254 -33.44 -25.08 29.20
CA LEU A 254 -34.28 -23.98 29.67
C LEU A 254 -35.19 -24.45 30.80
N PHE A 255 -35.42 -23.57 31.78
CA PHE A 255 -36.43 -23.80 32.79
C PHE A 255 -37.83 -23.75 32.17
N THR A 256 -38.65 -24.74 32.52
CA THR A 256 -40.07 -24.82 32.21
C THR A 256 -40.86 -24.99 33.50
N CYS A 257 -42.09 -24.50 33.55
CA CYS A 257 -42.98 -24.70 34.70
C CYS A 257 -44.02 -25.77 34.35
N GLU A 258 -44.01 -26.88 35.08
CA GLU A 258 -45.00 -27.94 34.94
C GLU A 258 -45.59 -28.28 36.32
N ALA A 259 -46.89 -28.04 36.49
CA ALA A 259 -47.65 -28.32 37.71
C ALA A 259 -47.03 -27.74 39.01
N GLY A 260 -46.61 -26.47 38.99
CA GLY A 260 -46.01 -25.78 40.15
C GLY A 260 -44.59 -26.22 40.48
N GLN A 261 -43.91 -26.89 39.54
CA GLN A 261 -42.51 -27.27 39.67
C GLN A 261 -41.69 -26.74 38.48
N LEU A 262 -40.55 -26.11 38.78
CA LEU A 262 -39.54 -25.77 37.78
C LEU A 262 -38.76 -27.01 37.35
N LEU A 263 -38.87 -27.38 36.08
CA LEU A 263 -38.11 -28.45 35.44
C LEU A 263 -37.10 -27.86 34.46
N CYS A 264 -35.89 -28.41 34.48
CA CYS A 264 -34.87 -28.10 33.49
C CYS A 264 -34.97 -29.10 32.34
N VAL A 265 -35.28 -28.63 31.13
CA VAL A 265 -35.59 -29.49 29.99
C VAL A 265 -34.83 -29.02 28.74
N GLY A 266 -34.10 -29.94 28.10
CA GLY A 266 -33.21 -29.64 26.96
C GLY A 266 -31.75 -30.01 27.25
N GLY A 267 -30.91 -30.03 26.21
CA GLY A 267 -29.47 -30.36 26.26
C GLY A 267 -29.14 -31.78 25.76
N PRO A 268 -28.17 -31.97 24.83
CA PRO A 268 -27.59 -33.28 24.57
C PRO A 268 -26.86 -33.77 25.83
N GLY A 269 -27.04 -35.04 26.19
CA GLY A 269 -26.25 -35.65 27.26
C GLY A 269 -24.78 -35.81 26.85
N PRO A 270 -23.87 -36.06 27.81
CA PRO A 270 -22.43 -36.15 27.53
C PRO A 270 -22.12 -37.28 26.55
N GLY A 271 -21.35 -36.97 25.51
CA GLY A 271 -20.83 -37.90 24.51
C GLY A 271 -19.49 -38.52 24.90
N GLU A 272 -18.82 -39.17 23.95
CA GLU A 272 -17.38 -39.49 24.07
C GLU A 272 -16.57 -38.30 23.53
N GLU A 273 -15.48 -37.95 24.22
CA GLU A 273 -14.57 -36.87 23.83
C GLU A 273 -13.88 -37.13 22.48
N LEU A 274 -13.86 -36.10 21.62
CA LEU A 274 -13.17 -36.11 20.33
C LEU A 274 -12.28 -34.87 20.22
N CYS A 275 -11.08 -35.00 19.65
CA CYS A 275 -10.21 -33.87 19.35
C CYS A 275 -10.78 -33.02 18.20
N ASN A 276 -11.73 -32.14 18.49
CA ASN A 276 -12.42 -31.28 17.53
C ASN A 276 -12.54 -29.82 18.01
N GLY A 277 -11.95 -29.50 19.17
CA GLY A 277 -11.99 -28.17 19.77
C GLY A 277 -13.32 -27.85 20.44
N ARG A 278 -14.10 -28.87 20.81
CA ARG A 278 -15.34 -28.78 21.59
C ARG A 278 -15.23 -29.69 22.81
N ASP A 279 -16.02 -29.37 23.82
CA ASP A 279 -16.22 -30.16 25.03
C ASP A 279 -17.44 -31.05 24.77
N ASP A 280 -17.19 -32.28 24.29
CA ASP A 280 -18.22 -33.21 23.79
C ASP A 280 -18.85 -34.04 24.93
N ASP A 281 -18.19 -34.15 26.07
CA ASP A 281 -18.60 -34.82 27.30
C ASP A 281 -19.03 -33.86 28.41
N CYS A 282 -19.00 -32.56 28.13
CA CYS A 282 -19.53 -31.48 28.94
C CYS A 282 -18.88 -31.39 30.35
N ASP A 283 -17.60 -31.76 30.49
CA ASP A 283 -16.87 -31.73 31.76
C ASP A 283 -16.16 -30.38 32.05
N GLY A 284 -16.25 -29.44 31.11
CA GLY A 284 -15.70 -28.09 31.20
C GLY A 284 -14.25 -27.99 30.73
N ARG A 285 -13.73 -29.01 30.06
CA ARG A 285 -12.38 -29.07 29.52
C ARG A 285 -12.46 -29.39 28.01
N LEU A 286 -11.45 -29.00 27.23
CA LEU A 286 -11.45 -29.21 25.77
C LEU A 286 -10.45 -30.29 25.35
N ASP A 287 -10.95 -31.38 24.75
CA ASP A 287 -10.18 -32.45 24.12
C ASP A 287 -9.23 -33.26 25.06
N GLU A 288 -9.63 -33.55 26.31
CA GLU A 288 -8.75 -34.13 27.35
C GLU A 288 -8.65 -35.66 27.35
N ALA A 289 -9.59 -36.34 26.71
CA ALA A 289 -9.72 -37.79 26.79
C ALA A 289 -9.91 -38.48 25.42
N ASP A 290 -9.31 -37.94 24.35
CA ASP A 290 -9.43 -38.53 23.02
C ASP A 290 -8.86 -39.98 22.98
N PRO A 291 -9.68 -41.00 22.60
CA PRO A 291 -9.27 -42.40 22.49
C PRO A 291 -8.14 -42.69 21.49
N MET A 292 -7.88 -41.78 20.54
CA MET A 292 -6.85 -41.89 19.51
C MET A 292 -5.55 -41.17 19.89
N ALA A 293 -5.56 -40.28 20.89
CA ALA A 293 -4.36 -39.66 21.41
C ALA A 293 -3.46 -40.69 22.10
N GLY A 294 -2.18 -40.75 21.73
CA GLY A 294 -1.21 -41.75 22.21
C GLY A 294 -1.03 -43.00 21.32
N GLY A 295 -1.74 -43.08 20.19
CA GLY A 295 -1.47 -44.09 19.16
C GLY A 295 -0.19 -43.78 18.36
N PRO A 296 0.51 -44.81 17.82
CA PRO A 296 1.62 -44.58 16.89
C PRO A 296 1.11 -44.04 15.56
N CYS A 297 1.91 -43.20 14.91
CA CYS A 297 1.68 -42.68 13.56
C CYS A 297 2.97 -42.69 12.74
N GLY A 298 2.86 -42.72 11.42
CA GLY A 298 4.02 -42.85 10.51
C GLY A 298 4.30 -44.30 10.10
N GLU A 299 5.37 -44.49 9.32
CA GLU A 299 5.87 -45.78 8.83
C GLU A 299 7.40 -45.85 9.02
N GLU A 300 7.98 -47.06 8.99
CA GLU A 300 9.44 -47.31 9.06
C GLU A 300 9.97 -47.73 7.67
N VAL A 301 9.70 -46.89 6.67
CA VAL A 301 10.16 -47.06 5.29
C VAL A 301 10.82 -45.74 4.88
N GLY A 302 11.96 -45.81 4.21
CA GLY A 302 12.72 -44.62 3.82
C GLY A 302 13.20 -43.75 4.98
N GLU A 303 12.99 -42.43 4.85
CA GLU A 303 13.32 -41.42 5.86
C GLU A 303 12.16 -41.16 6.86
N CYS A 304 11.05 -41.90 6.76
CA CYS A 304 9.97 -41.81 7.72
C CYS A 304 10.35 -42.42 9.08
N GLU A 305 9.90 -41.76 10.15
CA GLU A 305 10.01 -42.26 11.53
C GLU A 305 8.64 -42.30 12.21
N PHE A 306 8.44 -43.29 13.09
CA PHE A 306 7.25 -43.34 13.92
C PHE A 306 7.17 -42.15 14.88
N GLY A 307 6.02 -41.48 14.88
CA GLY A 307 5.63 -40.49 15.87
C GLY A 307 4.50 -40.97 16.79
N GLU A 308 4.06 -40.06 17.65
CA GLU A 308 2.93 -40.24 18.56
C GLU A 308 1.81 -39.24 18.19
N LEU A 309 0.58 -39.73 18.04
CA LEU A 309 -0.59 -38.88 17.80
C LEU A 309 -0.90 -38.05 19.04
N ARG A 310 -0.97 -36.71 18.89
CA ARG A 310 -1.38 -35.77 19.94
C ARG A 310 -2.45 -34.83 19.43
N CYS A 311 -3.44 -34.56 20.27
CA CYS A 311 -4.41 -33.51 20.02
C CYS A 311 -3.78 -32.14 20.27
N VAL A 312 -3.79 -31.27 19.25
CA VAL A 312 -3.37 -29.87 19.37
C VAL A 312 -4.37 -29.01 18.63
N ALA A 313 -5.03 -28.12 19.39
CA ALA A 313 -5.98 -27.14 18.89
C ALA A 313 -7.13 -27.75 18.04
N GLY A 314 -7.74 -28.85 18.51
CA GLY A 314 -8.86 -29.51 17.82
C GLY A 314 -8.47 -30.29 16.57
N SER A 315 -7.20 -30.69 16.46
CA SER A 315 -6.71 -31.58 15.39
C SER A 315 -5.70 -32.59 15.93
N ILE A 316 -5.81 -33.85 15.49
CA ILE A 316 -4.82 -34.88 15.79
C ILE A 316 -3.61 -34.69 14.87
N LEU A 317 -2.43 -34.47 15.45
CA LEU A 317 -1.16 -34.32 14.76
C LEU A 317 -0.19 -35.42 15.17
N CYS A 318 0.65 -35.87 14.22
CA CYS A 318 1.75 -36.78 14.50
C CYS A 318 2.94 -35.99 15.04
N PHE A 319 3.30 -36.19 16.31
CA PHE A 319 4.47 -35.56 16.94
C PHE A 319 5.67 -36.49 16.94
N LEU A 320 6.86 -35.93 16.70
CA LEU A 320 8.16 -36.64 16.67
C LEU A 320 8.31 -37.71 15.56
N GLY A 321 7.33 -37.85 14.67
CA GLY A 321 7.44 -38.67 13.46
C GLY A 321 7.77 -37.82 12.24
N VAL A 322 8.51 -38.39 11.29
CA VAL A 322 8.72 -37.81 9.96
C VAL A 322 7.63 -38.39 9.06
N SER A 323 6.76 -37.52 8.55
CA SER A 323 5.66 -37.92 7.64
C SER A 323 6.16 -37.99 6.20
N PRO A 324 5.60 -38.86 5.36
CA PRO A 324 5.97 -38.92 3.95
C PRO A 324 5.65 -37.58 3.27
N VAL A 325 6.59 -37.12 2.46
CA VAL A 325 6.48 -35.91 1.64
C VAL A 325 6.83 -36.25 0.19
N ASP A 326 6.41 -35.43 -0.77
CA ASP A 326 6.72 -35.67 -2.19
C ASP A 326 8.23 -35.85 -2.42
N GLU A 327 8.59 -36.79 -3.30
CA GLU A 327 9.98 -37.07 -3.64
C GLU A 327 10.74 -35.88 -4.23
N VAL A 328 12.03 -35.83 -3.93
CA VAL A 328 12.99 -34.88 -4.49
C VAL A 328 14.22 -35.67 -4.91
N CYS A 329 14.87 -35.30 -6.04
CA CYS A 329 16.04 -35.99 -6.59
C CYS A 329 17.30 -35.97 -5.69
N ASP A 330 17.27 -36.67 -4.57
CA ASP A 330 18.33 -36.73 -3.56
C ASP A 330 18.73 -38.16 -3.16
N LEU A 331 18.16 -39.18 -3.82
CA LEU A 331 18.38 -40.61 -3.57
C LEU A 331 17.86 -41.09 -2.21
N LEU A 332 17.03 -40.29 -1.54
CA LEU A 332 16.30 -40.69 -0.35
C LEU A 332 14.88 -41.10 -0.76
N ASP A 333 14.24 -41.84 0.13
CA ASP A 333 12.85 -42.30 0.02
C ASP A 333 12.04 -41.38 0.95
N ASN A 334 11.71 -40.20 0.43
CA ASN A 334 11.05 -39.11 1.13
C ASN A 334 9.53 -39.32 1.24
N ASP A 335 8.94 -40.07 0.31
CA ASP A 335 7.53 -40.44 0.29
C ASP A 335 7.24 -41.80 0.94
N CYS A 336 8.30 -42.52 1.30
CA CYS A 336 8.29 -43.73 2.11
C CYS A 336 7.54 -44.89 1.42
N ASP A 337 7.50 -44.94 0.09
CA ASP A 337 6.91 -46.03 -0.69
C ASP A 337 7.83 -47.25 -0.86
N GLY A 338 9.09 -47.13 -0.41
CA GLY A 338 10.12 -48.16 -0.47
C GLY A 338 10.97 -48.12 -1.74
N ARG A 339 10.90 -47.02 -2.50
CA ARG A 339 11.74 -46.72 -3.64
C ARG A 339 12.33 -45.31 -3.45
N SER A 340 13.16 -44.85 -4.38
CA SER A 340 13.79 -43.54 -4.25
C SER A 340 13.74 -42.83 -5.59
N ASP A 341 13.27 -41.58 -5.57
CA ASP A 341 13.16 -40.65 -6.71
C ASP A 341 12.25 -41.11 -7.88
N GLU A 342 11.17 -41.83 -7.62
CA GLU A 342 10.26 -42.42 -8.64
C GLU A 342 9.17 -41.47 -9.12
N ASP A 343 8.71 -40.60 -8.25
CA ASP A 343 7.52 -39.77 -8.48
C ASP A 343 7.85 -38.35 -9.00
N ASP A 344 9.13 -37.93 -8.99
CA ASP A 344 9.61 -36.67 -9.60
C ASP A 344 10.01 -36.82 -11.08
N ALA A 345 9.34 -37.74 -11.78
CA ALA A 345 9.46 -37.89 -13.21
C ALA A 345 8.55 -36.87 -13.93
N SER A 346 9.17 -35.87 -14.56
CA SER A 346 8.54 -35.21 -15.71
C SER A 346 7.97 -36.29 -16.65
N PRO A 347 6.77 -36.13 -17.24
CA PRO A 347 6.10 -37.21 -17.96
C PRO A 347 6.99 -37.77 -19.08
N GLY A 348 7.62 -38.93 -18.83
CA GLY A 348 8.46 -39.65 -19.78
C GLY A 348 9.88 -40.04 -19.34
N VAL A 349 10.40 -39.64 -18.16
CA VAL A 349 11.76 -40.03 -17.71
C VAL A 349 11.74 -40.46 -16.25
N SER A 350 11.92 -41.76 -16.01
CA SER A 350 11.88 -42.41 -14.68
C SER A 350 13.23 -42.39 -13.95
N ILE A 351 14.06 -41.37 -14.18
CA ILE A 351 15.39 -41.20 -13.57
C ILE A 351 15.65 -39.69 -13.49
N CYS A 352 16.18 -39.20 -12.36
CA CYS A 352 16.63 -37.82 -12.21
C CYS A 352 17.49 -37.37 -13.39
N PRO A 353 17.16 -36.23 -14.04
CA PRO A 353 17.86 -35.79 -15.24
C PRO A 353 19.37 -35.66 -15.05
N GLY A 354 20.11 -36.31 -15.94
CA GLY A 354 21.57 -36.36 -15.93
C GLY A 354 22.22 -35.08 -16.47
N LEU A 355 23.55 -34.99 -16.39
CA LEU A 355 24.32 -33.88 -16.96
C LEU A 355 23.95 -33.68 -18.44
N GLY A 356 23.45 -32.50 -18.79
CA GLY A 356 23.05 -32.12 -20.15
C GLY A 356 21.58 -32.29 -20.48
N GLU A 357 20.78 -32.94 -19.63
CA GLU A 357 19.34 -33.09 -19.86
C GLU A 357 18.56 -31.83 -19.49
N SER A 358 17.40 -31.63 -20.12
CA SER A 358 16.60 -30.43 -19.91
C SER A 358 16.10 -30.31 -18.48
N CYS A 359 16.14 -29.12 -17.90
CA CYS A 359 15.71 -28.87 -16.52
C CYS A 359 14.75 -27.68 -16.40
N ALA A 360 13.78 -27.79 -15.49
CA ALA A 360 12.90 -26.69 -15.11
C ALA A 360 13.44 -25.90 -13.89
N GLY A 361 14.20 -26.56 -13.02
CA GLY A 361 14.81 -26.01 -11.81
C GLY A 361 15.95 -26.91 -11.32
N ALA A 362 16.67 -26.48 -10.27
CA ALA A 362 17.78 -27.25 -9.73
C ALA A 362 17.33 -28.56 -9.06
N ALA A 363 16.10 -28.62 -8.53
CA ALA A 363 15.50 -29.83 -7.96
C ALA A 363 15.33 -30.94 -9.01
N ASN A 364 15.16 -30.58 -10.29
CA ASN A 364 14.99 -31.52 -11.40
C ASN A 364 16.33 -31.98 -11.99
N CYS A 365 17.42 -31.82 -11.27
CA CYS A 365 18.73 -32.31 -11.67
C CYS A 365 19.18 -33.32 -10.62
N GLY A 366 19.81 -34.41 -11.06
CA GLY A 366 20.35 -35.41 -10.14
C GLY A 366 21.30 -34.80 -9.09
N PRO A 367 21.65 -35.55 -8.03
CA PRO A 367 22.28 -35.02 -6.83
C PRO A 367 23.52 -34.17 -7.10
N GLY A 368 23.51 -32.93 -6.58
CA GLY A 368 24.57 -31.94 -6.80
C GLY A 368 24.50 -31.20 -8.15
N GLY A 369 23.49 -31.50 -8.97
CA GLY A 369 23.20 -30.83 -10.22
C GLY A 369 22.62 -29.44 -10.02
N LEU A 370 22.94 -28.53 -10.94
CA LEU A 370 22.37 -27.20 -11.02
C LEU A 370 21.69 -27.04 -12.37
N CYS A 371 20.63 -26.24 -12.45
CA CYS A 371 19.98 -25.97 -13.73
C CYS A 371 20.62 -24.73 -14.38
N LEU A 372 21.50 -24.96 -15.35
CA LEU A 372 22.20 -23.89 -16.08
C LEU A 372 21.34 -23.40 -17.25
N ASN A 373 21.14 -22.09 -17.33
CA ASN A 373 20.66 -21.44 -18.55
C ASN A 373 21.86 -20.96 -19.36
N ASP A 374 22.24 -21.73 -20.37
CA ASP A 374 23.31 -21.38 -21.30
C ASP A 374 22.70 -21.06 -22.67
N PHE A 375 22.85 -19.80 -23.09
CA PHE A 375 22.36 -19.30 -24.38
C PHE A 375 20.85 -19.53 -24.65
N GLY A 376 20.02 -19.52 -23.59
CA GLY A 376 18.58 -19.74 -23.69
C GLY A 376 18.17 -21.22 -23.61
N GLN A 377 19.12 -22.15 -23.55
CA GLN A 377 18.86 -23.56 -23.30
C GLN A 377 19.06 -23.85 -21.81
N ARG A 378 18.08 -24.51 -21.19
CA ARG A 378 18.15 -24.92 -19.78
C ARG A 378 18.47 -26.39 -19.69
N TYR A 379 19.59 -26.72 -19.05
CA TYR A 379 19.98 -28.11 -18.83
C TYR A 379 20.74 -28.30 -17.52
N CYS A 380 20.74 -29.52 -17.00
CA CYS A 380 21.44 -29.89 -15.79
C CYS A 380 22.96 -29.83 -15.99
N THR A 381 23.64 -29.10 -15.12
CA THR A 381 25.10 -28.97 -15.05
C THR A 381 25.60 -29.46 -13.69
N ALA A 382 26.90 -29.71 -13.57
CA ALA A 382 27.58 -29.90 -12.30
C ALA A 382 28.58 -28.76 -12.03
N ARG A 383 28.99 -28.61 -10.77
CA ARG A 383 30.17 -27.80 -10.39
C ARG A 383 31.44 -28.53 -10.81
N CYS A 384 32.47 -27.77 -11.15
CA CYS A 384 33.77 -28.31 -11.55
C CYS A 384 34.91 -27.45 -10.96
N ASP A 385 36.03 -28.08 -10.63
CA ASP A 385 37.21 -27.42 -10.06
C ASP A 385 38.32 -27.24 -11.10
N GLY A 386 38.26 -27.93 -12.25
CA GLY A 386 39.26 -27.85 -13.30
C GLY A 386 38.94 -28.63 -14.58
N VAL A 387 39.95 -28.70 -15.44
CA VAL A 387 39.88 -29.41 -16.73
C VAL A 387 39.83 -30.91 -16.47
N GLY A 388 38.75 -31.57 -16.91
CA GLY A 388 38.56 -33.02 -16.81
C GLY A 388 37.50 -33.47 -15.81
N ASP A 389 36.90 -32.54 -15.06
CA ASP A 389 35.82 -32.84 -14.11
C ASP A 389 34.46 -33.05 -14.80
N CYS A 390 34.32 -32.53 -16.02
CA CYS A 390 33.10 -32.62 -16.80
C CYS A 390 33.12 -33.82 -17.75
N GLU A 391 32.01 -34.56 -17.81
CA GLU A 391 31.88 -35.72 -18.70
C GLU A 391 31.87 -35.34 -20.19
N GLY A 392 32.15 -36.32 -21.06
CA GLY A 392 32.43 -36.08 -22.48
C GLY A 392 31.40 -35.21 -23.20
N GLY A 393 31.88 -34.11 -23.79
CA GLY A 393 31.04 -33.09 -24.44
C GLY A 393 30.82 -31.83 -23.60
N PHE A 394 31.38 -31.77 -22.38
CA PHE A 394 31.34 -30.61 -21.50
C PHE A 394 32.73 -30.10 -21.13
N VAL A 395 32.84 -28.79 -20.91
CA VAL A 395 34.04 -28.08 -20.47
C VAL A 395 33.74 -27.31 -19.19
N CYS A 396 34.69 -27.29 -18.27
CA CYS A 396 34.58 -26.49 -17.05
C CYS A 396 34.81 -25.02 -17.37
N ASP A 397 33.76 -24.21 -17.20
CA ASP A 397 33.74 -22.80 -17.59
C ASP A 397 33.33 -21.92 -16.40
N ASP A 398 33.81 -20.68 -16.38
CA ASP A 398 33.63 -19.76 -15.26
C ASP A 398 32.32 -18.96 -15.42
N PHE A 399 31.50 -18.93 -14.39
CA PHE A 399 30.23 -18.22 -14.31
C PHE A 399 30.19 -17.35 -13.04
N GLY A 400 31.06 -16.34 -12.98
CA GLY A 400 31.17 -15.46 -11.81
C GLY A 400 31.94 -16.13 -10.68
N GLU A 401 31.29 -16.38 -9.54
CA GLU A 401 31.91 -17.08 -8.40
C GLU A 401 31.89 -18.61 -8.55
N ASP A 402 31.05 -19.13 -9.45
CA ASP A 402 30.89 -20.57 -9.66
C ASP A 402 31.57 -21.02 -10.96
N ARG A 403 32.10 -22.24 -10.95
CA ARG A 403 32.66 -22.92 -12.13
C ARG A 403 31.79 -24.13 -12.45
N LEU A 404 31.26 -24.18 -13.68
CA LEU A 404 30.20 -25.09 -14.08
C LEU A 404 30.54 -25.83 -15.38
N CYS A 405 30.06 -27.06 -15.50
CA CYS A 405 30.18 -27.87 -16.71
C CYS A 405 29.23 -27.39 -17.82
N ARG A 406 29.77 -26.65 -18.78
CA ARG A 406 29.04 -26.18 -19.97
C ARG A 406 29.26 -27.11 -21.14
N ARG A 407 28.28 -27.25 -22.05
CA ARG A 407 28.51 -27.95 -23.33
C ARG A 407 29.67 -27.30 -24.09
N ASP A 408 30.57 -28.14 -24.57
CA ASP A 408 31.75 -27.74 -25.35
C ASP A 408 31.33 -27.49 -26.80
N TYR A 409 31.38 -26.23 -27.22
CA TYR A 409 31.00 -25.81 -28.57
C TYR A 409 32.24 -25.32 -29.33
N PRO A 410 32.38 -25.68 -30.62
CA PRO A 410 33.54 -25.28 -31.39
C PRO A 410 33.52 -23.77 -31.66
N ALA A 411 34.69 -23.13 -31.55
CA ALA A 411 34.85 -21.73 -31.93
C ALA A 411 34.61 -21.53 -33.44
N CYS A 412 34.09 -20.37 -33.81
CA CYS A 412 33.81 -20.02 -35.21
C CYS A 412 34.11 -18.54 -35.50
N ASP A 413 34.34 -18.22 -36.77
CA ASP A 413 34.42 -16.85 -37.29
C ASP A 413 33.39 -16.55 -38.39
N ARG A 414 32.62 -17.56 -38.81
CA ARG A 414 31.53 -17.48 -39.80
C ARG A 414 30.58 -18.66 -39.68
N ASP A 415 29.32 -18.46 -40.07
CA ASP A 415 28.27 -19.49 -39.98
C ASP A 415 28.61 -20.77 -40.77
N ALA A 416 29.36 -20.64 -41.88
CA ALA A 416 29.77 -21.78 -42.71
C ALA A 416 30.72 -22.79 -42.03
N GLN A 417 31.26 -22.47 -40.84
CA GLN A 417 32.06 -23.40 -40.05
C GLN A 417 31.23 -24.30 -39.12
N CYS A 418 29.96 -23.98 -38.94
CA CYS A 418 29.07 -24.67 -38.02
C CYS A 418 28.34 -25.84 -38.69
N GLU A 419 27.90 -26.80 -37.87
CA GLU A 419 27.10 -27.92 -38.36
C GLU A 419 25.73 -27.45 -38.85
N ALA A 420 25.09 -28.26 -39.70
CA ALA A 420 23.81 -27.90 -40.29
C ALA A 420 22.73 -27.66 -39.22
N GLY A 421 22.28 -26.42 -39.10
CA GLY A 421 21.29 -25.99 -38.11
C GLY A 421 21.85 -25.03 -37.05
N ASP A 422 23.17 -25.01 -36.86
CA ASP A 422 23.84 -24.08 -35.96
C ASP A 422 24.22 -22.77 -36.66
N GLN A 423 24.43 -21.73 -35.86
CA GLN A 423 24.89 -20.41 -36.29
C GLN A 423 26.13 -20.02 -35.49
N CYS A 424 26.99 -19.18 -36.06
CA CYS A 424 28.12 -18.65 -35.34
C CYS A 424 27.63 -17.56 -34.39
N ALA A 425 27.43 -17.95 -33.13
CA ALA A 425 26.85 -17.10 -32.09
C ALA A 425 27.92 -16.28 -31.39
N PHE A 426 27.69 -14.97 -31.30
CA PHE A 426 28.58 -14.06 -30.60
C PHE A 426 28.31 -14.11 -29.09
N ILE A 427 29.34 -14.50 -28.32
CA ILE A 427 29.34 -14.64 -26.87
C ILE A 427 30.37 -13.66 -26.28
N PRO A 428 29.93 -12.45 -25.87
CA PRO A 428 30.82 -11.44 -25.30
C PRO A 428 31.53 -11.93 -24.03
N GLY A 429 32.80 -11.55 -23.86
CA GLY A 429 33.52 -11.68 -22.59
C GLY A 429 34.11 -13.06 -22.24
N ARG A 430 34.11 -14.05 -23.15
CA ARG A 430 34.54 -15.44 -22.82
C ARG A 430 35.81 -15.98 -23.49
N SER A 431 36.66 -15.15 -24.10
CA SER A 431 38.05 -15.56 -24.38
C SER A 431 38.96 -14.36 -24.66
N PRO A 432 40.20 -14.29 -24.09
CA PRO A 432 41.17 -13.27 -24.44
C PRO A 432 41.81 -13.44 -25.84
N ASP A 433 41.70 -14.63 -26.45
CA ASP A 433 42.56 -15.03 -27.59
C ASP A 433 41.82 -15.35 -28.90
N ARG A 434 40.48 -15.30 -28.92
CA ARG A 434 39.67 -15.51 -30.14
C ARG A 434 38.48 -14.55 -30.15
N VAL A 435 38.03 -14.19 -31.36
CA VAL A 435 36.71 -13.55 -31.56
C VAL A 435 35.72 -14.41 -30.77
N GLY A 436 35.07 -13.84 -29.75
CA GLY A 436 34.24 -14.58 -28.80
C GLY A 436 32.97 -15.10 -29.47
N ALA A 437 33.10 -16.07 -30.37
CA ALA A 437 32.01 -16.68 -31.09
C ALA A 437 32.19 -18.20 -31.18
N GLU A 438 31.09 -18.91 -30.98
CA GLU A 438 31.02 -20.37 -30.96
C GLU A 438 29.84 -20.82 -31.82
N CYS A 439 29.94 -22.00 -32.43
CA CYS A 439 28.80 -22.60 -33.12
C CYS A 439 27.75 -23.02 -32.10
N ARG A 440 26.58 -22.39 -32.15
CA ARG A 440 25.46 -22.69 -31.26
C ARG A 440 24.18 -22.91 -32.07
N PRO A 441 23.26 -23.70 -31.55
CA PRO A 441 21.89 -23.67 -32.04
C PRO A 441 21.32 -22.25 -31.93
N PRO A 442 20.42 -21.83 -32.84
CA PRO A 442 19.72 -20.57 -32.74
C PRO A 442 19.04 -20.45 -31.37
N ARG A 443 19.21 -19.32 -30.69
CA ARG A 443 18.54 -19.04 -29.43
C ARG A 443 17.03 -19.23 -29.59
N GLU A 444 16.42 -19.98 -28.68
CA GLU A 444 14.97 -20.17 -28.68
C GLU A 444 14.25 -18.83 -28.51
N GLY A 445 13.31 -18.53 -29.42
CA GLY A 445 12.64 -17.22 -29.47
C GLY A 445 13.53 -16.06 -29.96
N GLY A 446 14.74 -16.36 -30.45
CA GLY A 446 15.65 -15.36 -30.98
C GLY A 446 15.16 -14.75 -32.29
N LEU A 447 15.42 -13.45 -32.47
CA LEU A 447 15.02 -12.70 -33.65
C LEU A 447 15.81 -13.14 -34.90
N PRO A 448 15.17 -13.17 -36.09
CA PRO A 448 15.82 -13.53 -37.34
C PRO A 448 16.74 -12.43 -37.87
N PHE A 449 17.46 -12.73 -38.96
CA PHE A 449 18.29 -11.76 -39.68
C PHE A 449 17.54 -10.46 -40.03
N ASP A 450 18.21 -9.33 -39.86
CA ASP A 450 17.76 -7.95 -40.08
C ASP A 450 16.54 -7.50 -39.26
N ALA A 451 16.07 -8.34 -38.33
CA ALA A 451 15.05 -7.93 -37.37
C ALA A 451 15.59 -6.89 -36.38
N PRO A 452 14.77 -5.91 -35.98
CA PRO A 452 15.18 -4.90 -35.01
C PRO A 452 15.39 -5.52 -33.62
N CYS A 453 16.54 -5.25 -32.98
CA CYS A 453 16.98 -5.88 -31.73
C CYS A 453 17.42 -4.87 -30.67
N GLY A 454 17.52 -5.32 -29.42
CA GLY A 454 17.97 -4.49 -28.29
C GLY A 454 16.82 -3.84 -27.52
N GLY A 455 17.05 -3.55 -26.24
CA GLY A 455 16.00 -3.08 -25.32
C GLY A 455 14.86 -4.10 -25.18
N GLU A 456 13.61 -3.64 -25.31
CA GLU A 456 12.41 -4.49 -25.27
C GLU A 456 12.17 -5.27 -26.58
N LEU A 457 12.91 -5.00 -27.64
CA LEU A 457 12.66 -5.57 -28.97
C LEU A 457 13.10 -7.04 -29.09
N GLY A 458 13.94 -7.51 -28.17
CA GLY A 458 14.42 -8.89 -28.10
C GLY A 458 15.90 -9.06 -28.46
N ILE A 459 16.34 -10.33 -28.44
CA ILE A 459 17.73 -10.73 -28.67
C ILE A 459 17.80 -11.54 -29.97
N CYS A 460 18.83 -11.30 -30.78
CA CYS A 460 19.06 -12.03 -32.03
C CYS A 460 19.32 -13.52 -31.79
N ALA A 461 18.95 -14.36 -32.76
CA ALA A 461 19.17 -15.80 -32.71
C ALA A 461 20.62 -16.20 -32.40
N ASN A 462 21.59 -15.44 -32.89
CA ASN A 462 23.03 -15.62 -32.66
C ASN A 462 23.61 -14.59 -31.67
N SER A 463 22.76 -13.86 -30.94
CA SER A 463 23.09 -12.76 -30.03
C SER A 463 23.88 -11.58 -30.63
N LEU A 464 23.99 -11.52 -31.97
CA LEU A 464 24.70 -10.44 -32.67
C LEU A 464 23.75 -9.29 -33.05
N CYS A 465 23.58 -8.35 -32.13
CA CYS A 465 22.83 -7.11 -32.35
C CYS A 465 23.79 -5.96 -32.65
N LEU A 466 23.73 -5.39 -33.86
CA LEU A 466 24.68 -4.38 -34.32
C LEU A 466 24.17 -2.93 -34.15
N GLY A 467 24.95 -2.15 -33.39
CA GLY A 467 25.10 -0.69 -33.52
C GLY A 467 23.83 0.17 -33.43
N PRO A 468 23.91 1.49 -33.74
CA PRO A 468 22.81 2.45 -33.54
C PRO A 468 21.56 2.15 -34.38
N ALA A 469 21.66 1.26 -35.37
CA ALA A 469 20.54 0.80 -36.16
C ALA A 469 19.79 -0.41 -35.55
N ASN A 470 20.32 -1.00 -34.47
CA ASN A 470 19.66 -2.01 -33.65
C ASN A 470 19.07 -3.15 -34.49
N HIS A 471 19.90 -3.91 -35.21
CA HIS A 471 19.43 -5.02 -36.05
C HIS A 471 20.29 -6.28 -35.92
N CYS A 472 19.66 -7.43 -36.18
CA CYS A 472 20.31 -8.72 -36.15
C CYS A 472 21.14 -8.98 -37.41
N SER A 473 22.40 -9.36 -37.23
CA SER A 473 23.33 -9.69 -38.32
C SER A 473 23.89 -11.09 -38.14
N GLN A 474 24.59 -11.59 -39.17
CA GLN A 474 25.33 -12.86 -39.15
C GLN A 474 26.81 -12.62 -39.44
N LEU A 475 27.66 -13.54 -38.99
CA LEU A 475 29.09 -13.53 -39.31
C LEU A 475 29.33 -14.23 -40.66
N CYS A 476 30.17 -13.63 -41.50
CA CYS A 476 30.42 -14.12 -42.84
C CYS A 476 31.89 -14.02 -43.25
N GLY A 477 32.34 -14.96 -44.08
CA GLY A 477 33.62 -14.87 -44.79
C GLY A 477 33.51 -14.22 -46.17
N ALA A 478 32.36 -14.39 -46.83
CA ALA A 478 32.02 -13.92 -48.18
C ALA A 478 30.52 -13.67 -48.31
N SER A 479 30.08 -12.88 -49.31
CA SER A 479 28.66 -12.54 -49.46
C SER A 479 27.77 -13.73 -49.86
N GLU A 480 28.33 -14.78 -50.45
CA GLU A 480 27.60 -16.02 -50.77
C GLU A 480 27.10 -16.75 -49.52
N GLU A 481 27.70 -16.47 -48.36
CA GLU A 481 27.30 -17.01 -47.06
C GLU A 481 26.13 -16.23 -46.44
N CYS A 482 25.81 -15.05 -46.98
CA CYS A 482 24.77 -14.19 -46.44
C CYS A 482 23.37 -14.53 -46.99
N PRO A 483 22.30 -14.22 -46.25
CA PRO A 483 20.92 -14.33 -46.74
C PRO A 483 20.70 -13.57 -48.05
N ALA A 484 19.72 -14.00 -48.84
CA ALA A 484 19.44 -13.40 -50.14
C ALA A 484 19.23 -11.88 -50.05
N GLY A 485 20.00 -11.11 -50.81
CA GLY A 485 19.96 -9.65 -50.81
C GLY A 485 20.92 -8.99 -49.82
N ALA A 486 21.58 -9.74 -48.94
CA ALA A 486 22.62 -9.24 -48.05
C ALA A 486 24.04 -9.39 -48.67
N ARG A 487 24.98 -8.60 -48.17
CA ARG A 487 26.40 -8.59 -48.58
C ARG A 487 27.30 -8.63 -47.36
N CYS A 488 28.45 -9.30 -47.50
CA CYS A 488 29.40 -9.46 -46.40
C CYS A 488 30.36 -8.26 -46.30
N LEU A 489 30.18 -7.41 -45.29
CA LEU A 489 31.03 -6.23 -45.06
C LEU A 489 32.05 -6.50 -43.96
N ARG A 490 33.33 -6.30 -44.28
CA ARG A 490 34.39 -6.36 -43.28
C ARG A 490 34.40 -5.06 -42.49
N THR A 491 33.99 -5.15 -41.24
CA THR A 491 33.99 -4.02 -40.32
C THR A 491 35.11 -4.19 -39.29
N PRO A 492 35.86 -3.12 -39.00
CA PRO A 492 36.86 -3.16 -37.94
C PRO A 492 36.14 -3.19 -36.58
N TYR A 493 36.29 -4.29 -35.87
CA TYR A 493 35.78 -4.47 -34.52
C TYR A 493 36.92 -4.33 -33.51
N VAL A 494 36.66 -3.65 -32.39
CA VAL A 494 37.64 -3.52 -31.30
C VAL A 494 37.20 -4.48 -30.21
N LEU A 495 38.03 -5.50 -29.96
CA LEU A 495 37.83 -6.42 -28.84
C LEU A 495 38.03 -5.69 -27.50
N GLU A 496 37.52 -6.25 -26.41
CA GLU A 496 37.65 -5.68 -25.05
C GLU A 496 39.12 -5.48 -24.63
N ASN A 497 40.03 -6.32 -25.13
CA ASN A 497 41.47 -6.19 -24.90
C ASN A 497 42.14 -5.08 -25.75
N GLY A 498 41.36 -4.29 -26.49
CA GLY A 498 41.84 -3.20 -27.35
C GLY A 498 42.41 -3.67 -28.70
N MET A 499 42.44 -4.98 -28.97
CA MET A 499 42.89 -5.52 -30.24
C MET A 499 41.85 -5.23 -31.33
N ARG A 500 42.32 -4.72 -32.47
CA ARG A 500 41.47 -4.48 -33.64
C ARG A 500 41.47 -5.73 -34.51
N VAL A 501 40.29 -6.29 -34.73
CA VAL A 501 40.05 -7.41 -35.64
C VAL A 501 39.10 -6.95 -36.75
N GLU A 502 39.17 -7.56 -37.93
CA GLU A 502 38.17 -7.36 -38.97
C GLU A 502 37.23 -8.56 -38.94
N ILE A 503 35.94 -8.31 -38.72
CA ILE A 503 34.88 -9.32 -38.78
C ILE A 503 34.01 -9.04 -40.00
N GLY A 504 33.62 -10.10 -40.72
CA GLY A 504 32.65 -9.97 -41.79
C GLY A 504 31.24 -10.04 -41.22
N LEU A 505 30.40 -9.06 -41.57
CA LEU A 505 29.00 -8.97 -41.15
C LEU A 505 28.09 -8.98 -42.36
N CYS A 506 27.06 -9.82 -42.34
CA CYS A 506 26.01 -9.78 -43.35
C CYS A 506 25.12 -8.55 -43.11
N LEU A 507 25.11 -7.65 -44.07
CA LEU A 507 24.31 -6.43 -44.02
C LEU A 507 23.40 -6.36 -45.26
N PRO A 508 22.22 -5.72 -45.19
CA PRO A 508 21.38 -5.50 -46.36
C PRO A 508 22.17 -4.84 -47.50
N GLY A 509 22.09 -5.39 -48.70
CA GLY A 509 22.76 -4.84 -49.87
C GLY A 509 22.10 -3.56 -50.35
N CYS A 510 22.89 -2.63 -50.89
CA CYS A 510 22.42 -1.33 -51.38
C CYS A 510 23.14 -0.92 -52.66
N THR A 511 22.50 -0.07 -53.45
CA THR A 511 23.07 0.59 -54.63
C THR A 511 23.27 2.08 -54.43
N GLY A 512 22.66 2.67 -53.40
CA GLY A 512 22.90 4.02 -52.88
C GLY A 512 22.27 4.19 -51.49
N ASP A 513 22.44 5.37 -50.87
CA ASP A 513 21.94 5.64 -49.52
C ASP A 513 20.41 5.54 -49.40
N ALA A 514 19.69 5.73 -50.50
CA ALA A 514 18.23 5.63 -50.53
C ALA A 514 17.72 4.19 -50.29
N ASP A 515 18.56 3.18 -50.48
CA ASP A 515 18.23 1.78 -50.21
C ASP A 515 18.40 1.43 -48.71
N CYS A 516 18.94 2.35 -47.91
CA CYS A 516 19.23 2.13 -46.50
C CYS A 516 18.24 2.84 -45.58
N ASP A 517 17.98 2.25 -44.41
CA ASP A 517 17.17 2.87 -43.37
C ASP A 517 17.76 4.20 -42.90
N ALA A 518 16.94 5.06 -42.29
CA ALA A 518 17.28 6.45 -41.93
C ALA A 518 18.56 6.64 -41.08
N ASN A 519 19.08 5.58 -40.45
CA ASN A 519 20.29 5.60 -39.62
C ASN A 519 21.48 4.85 -40.24
N ARG A 520 21.37 4.38 -41.48
CA ARG A 520 22.43 3.67 -42.22
C ARG A 520 22.77 4.43 -43.50
N VAL A 521 23.96 4.17 -44.03
CA VAL A 521 24.45 4.70 -45.30
C VAL A 521 25.03 3.55 -46.12
N CYS A 522 25.02 3.69 -47.44
CA CYS A 522 25.51 2.65 -48.32
C CYS A 522 27.04 2.68 -48.34
N GLN A 523 27.66 1.74 -47.62
CA GLN A 523 29.11 1.58 -47.59
C GLN A 523 29.56 0.67 -48.72
N TYR A 524 30.57 1.11 -49.46
CA TYR A 524 31.28 0.29 -50.44
C TYR A 524 32.65 -0.07 -49.85
N ASP A 525 33.00 -1.35 -49.88
CA ASP A 525 34.33 -1.84 -49.55
C ASP A 525 35.00 -2.41 -50.81
N LEU A 526 36.31 -2.21 -50.96
CA LEU A 526 37.12 -2.73 -52.06
C LEU A 526 37.02 -4.26 -52.20
N ALA A 527 36.72 -4.97 -51.11
CA ALA A 527 36.44 -6.41 -51.13
C ALA A 527 35.07 -6.75 -51.74
N MET A 528 34.05 -5.90 -51.55
CA MET A 528 32.68 -6.08 -52.10
C MET A 528 32.55 -5.78 -53.58
N LEU A 529 33.45 -4.94 -54.12
CA LEU A 529 33.44 -4.53 -55.53
C LEU A 529 33.70 -5.68 -56.52
N GLN A 530 33.90 -6.91 -56.03
CA GLN A 530 34.01 -8.13 -56.82
C GLN A 530 32.64 -8.68 -57.29
N GLU A 531 31.50 -8.18 -56.78
CA GLU A 531 30.16 -8.76 -57.01
C GLU A 531 29.16 -7.85 -57.79
N GLY A 532 29.65 -6.79 -58.44
CA GLY A 532 28.80 -5.75 -59.03
C GLY A 532 28.60 -4.56 -58.09
N LEU A 533 27.98 -3.46 -58.55
CA LEU A 533 27.83 -2.20 -57.80
C LEU A 533 26.88 -2.30 -56.57
N VAL A 534 27.08 -3.26 -55.67
CA VAL A 534 26.22 -3.48 -54.51
C VAL A 534 27.05 -3.27 -53.25
N GLY A 535 26.87 -2.12 -52.61
CA GLY A 535 27.37 -1.84 -51.27
C GLY A 535 26.53 -2.55 -50.20
N ALA A 536 26.80 -2.25 -48.93
CA ALA A 536 25.99 -2.70 -47.80
C ALA A 536 25.55 -1.52 -46.93
N CYS A 537 24.32 -1.58 -46.44
CA CYS A 537 23.78 -0.62 -45.50
C CYS A 537 24.40 -0.84 -44.12
N ASP A 538 25.30 0.07 -43.73
CA ASP A 538 26.01 0.04 -42.45
C ASP A 538 25.87 1.40 -41.74
N ALA A 539 26.24 1.46 -40.47
CA ALA A 539 26.36 2.71 -39.75
C ALA A 539 27.39 3.64 -40.42
N ARG A 540 27.22 4.95 -40.22
CA ARG A 540 28.23 5.94 -40.62
C ARG A 540 29.53 5.65 -39.88
N ARG A 541 30.65 5.62 -40.61
CA ARG A 541 31.99 5.50 -40.01
C ARG A 541 32.36 6.81 -39.33
N ASP A 542 33.05 6.73 -38.20
CA ASP A 542 33.61 7.93 -37.56
C ASP A 542 34.60 8.61 -38.51
N GLY A 543 34.26 9.80 -38.99
CA GLY A 543 34.98 10.39 -40.11
C GLY A 543 34.48 11.76 -40.59
N ALA A 544 35.21 12.33 -41.53
CA ALA A 544 34.85 13.54 -42.25
C ALA A 544 33.69 13.28 -43.21
N ALA A 545 32.78 14.25 -43.33
CA ALA A 545 31.59 14.12 -44.16
C ALA A 545 31.93 14.17 -45.66
N VAL A 546 31.03 13.68 -46.51
CA VAL A 546 31.15 13.85 -47.97
C VAL A 546 31.40 15.32 -48.32
N GLY A 547 32.45 15.57 -49.11
CA GLY A 547 32.90 16.90 -49.49
C GLY A 547 33.94 17.54 -48.56
N GLU A 548 34.17 17.00 -47.36
CA GLU A 548 35.21 17.47 -46.45
C GLU A 548 36.60 16.91 -46.80
N PRO A 549 37.68 17.66 -46.48
CA PRO A 549 39.03 17.20 -46.77
C PRO A 549 39.43 16.00 -45.92
N CYS A 550 40.02 14.99 -46.56
CA CYS A 550 40.48 13.77 -45.90
C CYS A 550 42.00 13.65 -46.01
N ASN A 551 42.68 13.36 -44.91
CA ASN A 551 44.14 13.39 -44.86
C ASN A 551 44.71 12.09 -44.29
N LEU A 552 45.49 11.36 -45.11
CA LEU A 552 46.19 10.12 -44.70
C LEU A 552 47.37 10.37 -43.74
N GLY A 553 47.68 11.64 -43.43
CA GLY A 553 48.85 12.04 -42.65
C GLY A 553 48.60 12.39 -41.18
N ALA A 554 47.34 12.53 -40.75
CA ALA A 554 47.00 12.69 -39.34
C ALA A 554 46.68 11.31 -38.75
N MET A 555 47.19 10.99 -37.57
CA MET A 555 46.71 9.83 -36.79
C MET A 555 45.66 10.33 -35.78
N PRO A 556 44.47 9.69 -35.71
CA PRO A 556 44.01 8.63 -36.63
C PRO A 556 43.73 9.20 -38.04
N PRO A 557 43.93 8.41 -39.12
CA PRO A 557 43.58 8.85 -40.46
C PRO A 557 42.10 9.23 -40.46
N GLN A 558 41.78 10.46 -40.87
CA GLN A 558 40.40 10.91 -41.03
C GLN A 558 39.73 9.95 -42.03
N ARG A 559 38.96 8.99 -41.51
CA ARG A 559 38.09 8.13 -42.30
C ARG A 559 36.96 9.01 -42.82
N CYS A 560 36.31 8.53 -43.87
CA CYS A 560 35.18 9.23 -44.44
C CYS A 560 33.91 8.47 -44.08
N ASP A 561 32.85 9.21 -43.76
CA ASP A 561 31.61 8.65 -43.24
C ASP A 561 30.82 7.82 -44.28
N HIS A 562 30.87 8.17 -45.57
CA HIS A 562 30.21 7.49 -46.71
C HIS A 562 31.21 6.77 -47.67
N ALA A 563 32.43 6.48 -47.18
CA ALA A 563 33.54 5.86 -47.90
C ALA A 563 34.51 6.82 -48.63
N TYR A 564 35.24 6.32 -49.63
CA TYR A 564 36.66 6.63 -49.91
C TYR A 564 37.14 8.09 -49.86
N CYS A 565 38.36 8.26 -49.34
CA CYS A 565 39.14 9.48 -49.45
C CYS A 565 39.80 9.58 -50.84
N ARG A 566 39.34 10.49 -51.69
CA ARG A 566 39.82 10.62 -53.08
C ARG A 566 40.66 11.88 -53.29
N ARG A 567 41.71 11.77 -54.11
CA ARG A 567 42.54 12.91 -54.53
C ARG A 567 41.99 13.55 -55.81
N VAL A 568 41.84 14.88 -55.82
CA VAL A 568 41.54 15.69 -57.00
C VAL A 568 42.48 16.88 -57.02
N GLY A 569 43.35 16.93 -58.04
CA GLY A 569 44.48 17.87 -58.05
C GLY A 569 45.42 17.66 -56.86
N ASP A 570 45.64 18.72 -56.08
CA ASP A 570 46.50 18.69 -54.89
C ASP A 570 45.73 18.46 -53.57
N GLU A 571 44.40 18.43 -53.62
CA GLU A 571 43.54 18.22 -52.44
C GLU A 571 42.98 16.80 -52.40
N ARG A 572 42.55 16.38 -51.21
CA ARG A 572 41.88 15.11 -50.97
C ARG A 572 40.57 15.35 -50.23
N TYR A 573 39.48 14.71 -50.63
CA TYR A 573 38.17 14.86 -50.01
C TYR A 573 37.41 13.52 -49.92
N CYS A 574 36.45 13.45 -49.00
CA CYS A 574 35.55 12.31 -48.85
C CYS A 574 34.48 12.30 -49.94
N THR A 575 34.27 11.15 -50.58
CA THR A 575 33.23 10.96 -51.62
C THR A 575 32.51 9.63 -51.47
N GLN A 576 31.39 9.48 -52.17
CA GLN A 576 30.54 8.30 -52.15
C GLN A 576 30.27 7.75 -53.57
N GLY A 577 29.81 6.50 -53.62
CA GLY A 577 29.30 5.88 -54.84
C GLY A 577 27.96 6.49 -55.26
N CYS A 578 27.63 6.40 -56.54
CA CYS A 578 26.38 6.90 -57.10
C CYS A 578 25.93 6.06 -58.30
N VAL A 579 24.63 6.05 -58.55
CA VAL A 579 24.02 5.48 -59.76
C VAL A 579 23.52 6.63 -60.65
N THR A 580 22.98 7.68 -60.04
CA THR A 580 22.43 8.87 -60.68
C THR A 580 23.04 10.14 -60.09
N ALA A 581 22.84 11.28 -60.74
CA ALA A 581 23.32 12.57 -60.24
C ALA A 581 22.62 13.00 -58.93
N ASP A 582 21.42 12.46 -58.66
CA ASP A 582 20.64 12.78 -57.46
C ASP A 582 21.24 12.13 -56.19
N ASP A 583 22.10 11.12 -56.35
CA ASP A 583 22.84 10.48 -55.25
C ASP A 583 24.03 11.34 -54.77
N CYS A 584 24.33 12.45 -55.45
CA CYS A 584 25.48 13.30 -55.16
C CYS A 584 25.08 14.62 -54.48
N LEU A 585 26.06 15.26 -53.81
CA LEU A 585 25.87 16.62 -53.30
C LEU A 585 25.44 17.59 -54.42
N PRO A 586 24.60 18.59 -54.10
CA PRO A 586 24.22 19.61 -55.08
C PRO A 586 25.47 20.21 -55.72
N THR A 587 25.50 20.31 -57.05
CA THR A 587 26.62 20.74 -57.93
C THR A 587 27.67 19.68 -58.30
N TRP A 588 27.60 18.47 -57.75
CA TRP A 588 28.49 17.38 -58.11
C TRP A 588 27.88 16.52 -59.21
N THR A 589 28.72 15.82 -59.96
CA THR A 589 28.26 14.93 -61.05
C THR A 589 28.65 13.49 -60.75
N CYS A 590 27.72 12.56 -61.00
CA CYS A 590 28.03 11.14 -60.94
C CYS A 590 28.80 10.73 -62.21
N GLU A 591 30.08 10.40 -62.05
CA GLU A 591 30.93 9.97 -63.16
C GLU A 591 31.35 8.51 -63.00
N PRO A 592 31.28 7.69 -64.06
CA PRO A 592 31.79 6.32 -64.01
C PRO A 592 33.31 6.30 -63.85
N GLN A 593 33.79 5.44 -62.97
CA GLN A 593 35.20 5.19 -62.72
C GLN A 593 35.48 3.70 -62.89
N ASP A 594 36.46 3.40 -63.74
CA ASP A 594 36.88 2.02 -64.00
C ASP A 594 37.95 1.57 -63.00
N PHE A 595 37.75 0.40 -62.45
CA PHE A 595 38.63 -0.24 -61.49
C PHE A 595 39.10 -1.59 -62.03
N GLN A 596 40.36 -1.91 -61.76
CA GLN A 596 40.96 -3.20 -62.08
C GLN A 596 41.07 -4.03 -60.81
N THR A 597 40.41 -5.19 -60.76
CA THR A 597 40.47 -6.11 -59.62
C THR A 597 40.89 -7.51 -60.03
N SER A 598 41.14 -8.36 -59.03
CA SER A 598 41.37 -9.79 -59.21
C SER A 598 40.18 -10.54 -59.84
N ALA A 599 38.96 -10.00 -59.77
CA ALA A 599 37.75 -10.58 -60.36
C ALA A 599 37.48 -10.07 -61.80
N GLY A 600 38.21 -9.05 -62.26
CA GLY A 600 38.03 -8.42 -63.56
C GLY A 600 37.86 -6.89 -63.48
N PRO A 601 37.73 -6.21 -64.62
CA PRO A 601 37.42 -4.79 -64.67
C PRO A 601 35.96 -4.53 -64.27
N PHE A 602 35.72 -3.54 -63.43
CA PHE A 602 34.36 -3.07 -63.10
C PHE A 602 34.31 -1.54 -63.11
N SER A 603 33.12 -0.97 -63.37
CA SER A 603 32.90 0.49 -63.34
C SER A 603 31.94 0.86 -62.21
N LEU A 604 32.31 1.84 -61.38
CA LEU A 604 31.48 2.38 -60.29
C LEU A 604 31.20 3.86 -60.58
N GLY A 605 29.94 4.29 -60.49
CA GLY A 605 29.64 5.72 -60.49
C GLY A 605 30.15 6.35 -59.21
N ILE A 606 30.91 7.43 -59.30
CA ILE A 606 31.47 8.16 -58.17
C ILE A 606 31.09 9.63 -58.28
N CYS A 607 30.63 10.20 -57.17
CA CYS A 607 30.38 11.62 -57.10
C CYS A 607 31.70 12.40 -57.25
N GLN A 608 31.76 13.24 -58.27
CA GLN A 608 32.90 14.12 -58.53
C GLN A 608 32.50 15.57 -58.39
N ARG A 609 33.39 16.30 -57.74
CA ARG A 609 33.32 17.75 -57.72
C ARG A 609 33.83 18.26 -59.09
N PRO A 610 33.11 19.17 -59.76
CA PRO A 610 33.50 19.70 -61.06
C PRO A 610 34.81 20.51 -61.03
#